data_AF-A0A7W8UKY0-F1
#
_entry.id   AF-A0A7W8UKY0-F1
#
_cell.length_a   1.000
_cell.length_b   1.000
_cell.length_c   1.000
_cell.angle_alpha   90.00
_cell.angle_beta   90.00
_cell.angle_gamma   90.00
#
_symmetry.space_group_name_H-M   'P 1'
#
loop_
_entity.id
_entity.type
_entity.pdbx_description
1 polymer ?
#
loop_
_entity_poly.entity_id
_entity_poly.type
_entity_poly.pdbx_seq_one_letter_code
_entity_poly.pdbx_strand_id
1 'polypeptide(L)'
;MRLPTFILALAVSAFAALPASAETYKTPKALLKALYSYDTDRSDAEAPSPYSIFFSDHLNKLLQADLDNTPEGDVGAVDFDPVIVGQDGEASNVRIGQPILLGDKAEVEVQFKNGEEVTLFYTLVREHGGWKVDDIANQKGDAPWSLTALLGDAQ
;
A
#
# COMPACT_ATOMS: atom_id res chain seq x y z
N MET A 1 54.25 40.73 22.52
CA MET A 1 53.24 40.49 21.46
C MET A 1 52.47 39.24 21.86
N ARG A 2 51.21 39.36 22.27
CA ARG A 2 50.36 38.21 22.64
C ARG A 2 49.10 38.29 21.78
N LEU A 3 48.91 37.28 20.94
CA LEU A 3 47.82 37.18 19.96
C LEU A 3 46.58 36.61 20.67
N PRO A 4 45.39 37.23 20.57
CA PRO A 4 44.19 36.64 21.14
C PRO A 4 43.66 35.54 20.22
N THR A 5 43.58 34.32 20.75
CA THR A 5 42.94 33.16 20.13
C THR A 5 41.44 33.40 20.02
N PHE A 6 40.93 33.52 18.79
CA PHE A 6 39.50 33.50 18.51
C PHE A 6 38.95 32.09 18.72
N ILE A 7 38.02 31.92 19.66
CA ILE A 7 37.25 30.68 19.80
C ILE A 7 36.12 30.72 18.76
N LEU A 8 36.23 29.85 17.76
CA LEU A 8 35.19 29.59 16.78
C LEU A 8 34.08 28.76 17.43
N ALA A 9 32.93 29.39 17.70
CA ALA A 9 31.75 28.69 18.21
C ALA A 9 31.17 27.78 17.12
N LEU A 10 31.17 26.48 17.37
CA LEU A 10 30.56 25.46 16.53
C LEU A 10 29.04 25.49 16.72
N ALA A 11 28.31 26.04 15.75
CA ALA A 11 26.85 26.01 15.75
C ALA A 11 26.38 24.61 15.32
N VAL A 12 25.84 23.83 16.27
CA VAL A 12 25.17 22.55 15.98
C VAL A 12 23.75 22.86 15.49
N SER A 13 23.53 22.75 14.18
CA SER A 13 22.18 22.77 13.60
C SER A 13 21.49 21.44 13.88
N ALA A 14 20.61 21.41 14.88
CA ALA A 14 19.68 20.30 15.08
C ALA A 14 18.58 20.36 14.01
N PHE A 15 18.72 19.56 12.95
CA PHE A 15 17.61 19.26 12.05
C PHE A 15 16.64 18.36 12.82
N ALA A 16 15.53 18.92 13.31
CA ALA A 16 14.44 18.12 13.84
C ALA A 16 13.81 17.34 12.68
N ALA A 17 14.00 16.02 12.65
CA ALA A 17 13.22 15.13 11.79
C ALA A 17 11.75 15.27 12.21
N LEU A 18 10.94 15.90 11.36
CA LEU A 18 9.50 15.90 11.56
C LEU A 18 9.01 14.46 11.38
N PRO A 19 8.11 13.96 12.25
CA PRO A 19 7.50 12.66 12.03
C PRO A 19 6.80 12.70 10.67
N ALA A 20 7.14 11.76 9.79
CA ALA A 20 6.39 11.52 8.58
C ALA A 20 5.00 11.04 8.98
N SER A 21 4.05 11.97 9.11
CA SER A 21 2.65 11.61 9.30
C SER A 21 2.21 10.81 8.09
N ALA A 22 1.90 9.53 8.29
CA ALA A 22 1.27 8.70 7.26
C ALA A 22 0.06 9.46 6.71
N GLU A 23 0.00 9.60 5.38
CA GLU A 23 -1.06 10.37 4.75
C GLU A 23 -2.42 9.77 5.12
N THR A 24 -3.25 10.58 5.76
CA THR A 24 -4.50 10.10 6.34
C THR A 24 -5.66 10.36 5.36
N TYR A 25 -6.01 9.36 4.57
CA TYR A 25 -7.08 9.48 3.58
C TYR A 25 -8.46 9.56 4.23
N LYS A 26 -9.15 10.69 4.08
CA LYS A 26 -10.45 10.93 4.75
C LYS A 26 -11.65 10.26 4.06
N THR A 27 -11.51 9.85 2.81
CA THR A 27 -12.55 9.12 2.07
C THR A 27 -11.98 7.89 1.36
N PRO A 28 -12.79 6.83 1.16
CA PRO A 28 -12.40 5.65 0.37
C PRO A 28 -11.86 6.02 -1.02
N LYS A 29 -12.54 6.96 -1.68
CA LYS A 29 -12.17 7.40 -3.02
C LYS A 29 -10.85 8.15 -3.06
N ALA A 30 -10.52 8.91 -2.00
CA ALA A 30 -9.22 9.58 -1.90
C ALA A 30 -8.08 8.58 -1.75
N LEU A 31 -8.26 7.56 -0.89
CA LEU A 31 -7.31 6.46 -0.72
C LEU A 31 -7.03 5.77 -2.06
N LEU A 32 -8.07 5.29 -2.74
CA LEU A 32 -7.90 4.52 -3.98
C LEU A 32 -7.32 5.36 -5.11
N LYS A 33 -7.64 6.66 -5.20
CA LYS A 33 -6.99 7.56 -6.16
C LYS A 33 -5.49 7.68 -5.89
N ALA A 34 -5.10 7.80 -4.62
CA ALA A 34 -3.70 7.89 -4.24
C ALA A 34 -2.97 6.58 -4.56
N LEU A 35 -3.56 5.43 -4.22
CA LEU A 35 -3.03 4.10 -4.54
C LEU A 35 -2.73 3.95 -6.04
N TYR A 36 -3.72 4.23 -6.91
CA TYR A 36 -3.55 4.08 -8.37
C TYR A 36 -2.69 5.15 -9.03
N SER A 37 -2.34 6.22 -8.31
CA SER A 37 -1.42 7.26 -8.81
C SER A 37 -0.04 7.16 -8.16
N TYR A 38 0.18 6.13 -7.33
CA TYR A 38 1.41 5.98 -6.58
C TYR A 38 2.50 5.41 -7.46
N ASP A 39 3.66 6.04 -7.36
CA ASP A 39 4.90 5.57 -7.97
C ASP A 39 5.59 4.62 -6.99
N THR A 40 5.54 3.31 -7.30
CA THR A 40 6.06 2.24 -6.44
C THR A 40 7.57 2.27 -6.29
N ASP A 41 8.30 2.95 -7.18
CA ASP A 41 9.75 3.18 -7.04
C ASP A 41 10.08 4.05 -5.82
N ARG A 42 9.07 4.71 -5.23
CA ARG A 42 9.20 5.51 -4.01
C ARG A 42 8.88 4.72 -2.73
N SER A 43 8.55 3.44 -2.86
CA SER A 43 8.26 2.59 -1.73
C SER A 43 9.50 2.29 -0.91
N ASP A 44 9.29 1.99 0.37
CA ASP A 44 10.35 1.50 1.23
C ASP A 44 10.70 0.06 0.84
N ALA A 45 11.96 -0.18 0.51
CA ALA A 45 12.46 -1.49 0.09
C ALA A 45 12.38 -2.54 1.20
N GLU A 46 12.27 -2.12 2.47
CA GLU A 46 12.08 -3.02 3.61
C GLU A 46 10.60 -3.29 3.92
N ALA A 47 9.66 -2.63 3.23
CA ALA A 47 8.24 -2.86 3.43
C ALA A 47 7.78 -4.18 2.79
N PRO A 48 6.79 -4.88 3.38
CA PRO A 48 6.32 -6.18 2.87
C PRO A 48 5.60 -6.08 1.52
N SER A 49 5.30 -4.87 1.06
CA SER A 49 4.73 -4.59 -0.26
C SER A 49 5.08 -3.15 -0.66
N PRO A 50 5.26 -2.86 -1.97
CA PRO A 50 5.41 -1.48 -2.45
C PRO A 50 4.20 -0.59 -2.12
N TYR A 51 3.05 -1.19 -1.81
CA TYR A 51 1.81 -0.48 -1.47
C TYR A 51 1.53 -0.40 0.04
N SER A 52 2.47 -0.84 0.90
CA SER A 52 2.24 -0.99 2.35
C SER A 52 1.70 0.27 3.03
N ILE A 53 2.07 1.46 2.54
CA ILE A 53 1.59 2.74 3.08
C ILE A 53 0.07 2.94 2.92
N PHE A 54 -0.57 2.27 1.96
CA PHE A 54 -2.01 2.32 1.70
C PHE A 54 -2.78 1.20 2.40
N PHE A 55 -2.08 0.15 2.81
CA PHE A 55 -2.67 -1.06 3.36
C PHE A 55 -2.94 -0.92 4.86
N SER A 56 -3.90 -1.72 5.34
CA SER A 56 -4.24 -1.82 6.75
C SER A 56 -3.12 -2.51 7.52
N ASP A 57 -3.08 -2.31 8.84
CA ASP A 57 -2.16 -3.05 9.71
C ASP A 57 -2.35 -4.58 9.56
N HIS A 58 -3.60 -5.02 9.37
CA HIS A 58 -3.94 -6.43 9.17
C HIS A 58 -3.34 -6.98 7.86
N LEU A 59 -3.57 -6.33 6.73
CA LEU A 59 -3.05 -6.78 5.43
C LEU A 59 -1.52 -6.75 5.40
N ASN A 60 -0.90 -5.69 5.92
CA ASN A 60 0.56 -5.61 6.03
C ASN A 60 1.15 -6.72 6.89
N LYS A 61 0.46 -7.12 7.97
CA LYS A 61 0.89 -8.24 8.81
C LYS A 61 0.83 -9.58 8.05
N LEU A 62 -0.18 -9.80 7.22
CA LEU A 62 -0.28 -11.01 6.40
C LEU A 62 0.83 -11.07 5.35
N LEU A 63 1.09 -9.96 4.66
CA LEU A 63 2.17 -9.85 3.69
C LEU A 63 3.55 -10.06 4.33
N GLN A 64 3.78 -9.47 5.51
CA GLN A 64 5.04 -9.68 6.23
C GLN A 64 5.23 -11.15 6.63
N ALA A 65 4.18 -11.81 7.09
CA ALA A 65 4.26 -13.21 7.46
C ALA A 65 4.48 -14.13 6.25
N ASP A 66 3.89 -13.83 5.08
CA ASP A 66 4.21 -14.52 3.83
C ASP A 66 5.69 -14.35 3.47
N LEU A 67 6.20 -13.10 3.53
CA LEU A 67 7.61 -12.80 3.27
C LEU A 67 8.55 -13.54 4.24
N ASP A 68 8.23 -13.56 5.54
CA ASP A 68 9.04 -14.22 6.57
C ASP A 68 9.07 -15.75 6.41
N ASN A 69 7.99 -16.33 5.88
CA ASN A 69 7.84 -17.78 5.67
C ASN A 69 8.33 -18.24 4.28
N THR A 70 8.58 -17.30 3.35
CA THR A 70 9.03 -17.60 1.99
C THR A 70 10.52 -17.99 1.99
N PRO A 71 10.88 -19.19 1.49
CA PRO A 71 12.29 -19.57 1.35
C PRO A 71 13.06 -18.63 0.41
N GLU A 72 14.37 -18.46 0.67
CA GLU A 72 15.22 -17.66 -0.20
C GLU A 72 15.19 -18.19 -1.65
N GLY A 73 14.79 -17.33 -2.58
CA GLY A 73 14.65 -17.66 -4.00
C GLY A 73 13.24 -18.01 -4.46
N ASP A 74 12.29 -18.18 -3.54
CA ASP A 74 10.87 -18.34 -3.85
C ASP A 74 10.15 -16.97 -3.88
N VAL A 75 9.00 -16.92 -4.56
CA VAL A 75 8.22 -15.68 -4.76
C VAL A 75 7.18 -15.42 -3.67
N GLY A 76 6.88 -16.41 -2.83
CA GLY A 76 5.80 -16.35 -1.84
C GLY A 76 4.44 -16.77 -2.38
N ALA A 77 3.38 -16.48 -1.64
CA ALA A 77 2.02 -16.91 -2.00
C ALA A 77 1.41 -16.15 -3.18
N VAL A 78 1.91 -14.95 -3.44
CA VAL A 78 1.37 -14.05 -4.47
C VAL A 78 2.48 -13.74 -5.47
N ASP A 79 2.40 -14.36 -6.65
CA ASP A 79 3.40 -14.23 -7.69
C ASP A 79 3.09 -13.12 -8.71
N PHE A 80 2.13 -12.24 -8.44
CA PHE A 80 1.70 -11.15 -9.33
C PHE A 80 1.41 -9.85 -8.54
N ASP A 81 1.33 -8.70 -9.21
CA ASP A 81 0.89 -7.46 -8.59
C ASP A 81 -0.65 -7.46 -8.39
N PRO A 82 -1.16 -7.44 -7.15
CA PRO A 82 -2.59 -7.53 -6.89
C PRO A 82 -3.38 -6.26 -7.22
N VAL A 83 -2.72 -5.11 -7.39
CA VAL A 83 -3.36 -3.81 -7.70
C VAL A 83 -3.62 -3.67 -9.20
N ILE A 84 -2.74 -4.23 -10.04
CA ILE A 84 -2.88 -4.21 -11.52
C ILE A 84 -3.21 -5.56 -12.15
N VAL A 85 -3.20 -6.64 -11.36
CA VAL A 85 -3.47 -8.02 -11.77
C VAL A 85 -2.51 -8.47 -12.89
N GLY A 86 -1.21 -8.34 -12.66
CA GLY A 86 -0.21 -8.67 -13.67
C GLY A 86 1.23 -8.68 -13.15
N GLN A 87 2.16 -9.12 -13.98
CA GLN A 87 3.60 -9.02 -13.73
C GLN A 87 4.14 -7.63 -14.06
N ASP A 88 3.56 -7.04 -15.10
CA ASP A 88 3.92 -5.75 -15.67
C ASP A 88 2.67 -4.98 -16.12
N GLY A 89 2.88 -3.72 -16.51
CA GLY A 89 1.84 -2.84 -17.02
C GLY A 89 1.45 -1.72 -16.06
N GLU A 90 0.32 -1.08 -16.38
CA GLU A 90 -0.23 0.01 -15.58
C GLU A 90 -1.76 -0.04 -15.62
N ALA A 91 -2.40 0.42 -14.54
CA ALA A 91 -3.84 0.58 -14.52
C ALA A 91 -4.23 1.85 -15.30
N SER A 92 -4.67 1.67 -16.55
CA SER A 92 -5.16 2.77 -17.38
C SER A 92 -6.68 2.93 -17.26
N ASN A 93 -7.20 4.14 -17.48
CA ASN A 93 -8.64 4.44 -17.44
C ASN A 93 -9.33 4.05 -16.11
N VAL A 94 -8.64 4.23 -14.98
CA VAL A 94 -9.16 3.86 -13.65
C VAL A 94 -10.49 4.54 -13.33
N ARG A 95 -11.50 3.73 -12.99
CA ARG A 95 -12.84 4.13 -12.57
C ARG A 95 -13.11 3.58 -11.19
N ILE A 96 -13.14 4.48 -10.21
CA ILE A 96 -13.47 4.15 -8.82
C ILE A 96 -14.96 4.36 -8.62
N GLY A 97 -15.67 3.27 -8.30
CA GLY A 97 -17.10 3.23 -8.03
C GLY A 97 -17.53 4.01 -6.79
N GLN A 98 -18.83 4.04 -6.54
CA GLN A 98 -19.38 4.63 -5.33
C GLN A 98 -19.16 3.69 -4.14
N PRO A 99 -18.50 4.13 -3.06
CA PRO A 99 -18.29 3.27 -1.89
C PRO A 99 -19.61 2.90 -1.20
N ILE A 100 -19.73 1.63 -0.82
CA ILE A 100 -20.78 1.15 0.09
C ILE A 100 -20.20 1.20 1.50
N LEU A 101 -20.70 2.12 2.33
CA LEU A 101 -20.21 2.29 3.71
C LEU A 101 -20.95 1.36 4.69
N LEU A 102 -20.17 0.65 5.50
CA LEU A 102 -20.62 -0.30 6.52
C LEU A 102 -19.93 0.03 7.85
N GLY A 103 -20.30 1.17 8.45
CA GLY A 103 -19.63 1.70 9.64
C GLY A 103 -18.19 2.10 9.35
N ASP A 104 -17.24 1.43 9.99
CA ASP A 104 -15.80 1.63 9.79
C ASP A 104 -15.21 0.76 8.67
N LYS A 105 -16.07 0.11 7.87
CA LYS A 105 -15.70 -0.60 6.65
C LYS A 105 -16.32 0.05 5.42
N ALA A 106 -15.69 -0.13 4.27
CA ALA A 106 -16.27 0.24 2.99
C ALA A 106 -15.92 -0.78 1.90
N GLU A 107 -16.88 -1.10 1.05
CA GLU A 107 -16.64 -1.89 -0.17
C GLU A 107 -16.63 -0.95 -1.38
N VAL A 108 -15.66 -1.13 -2.27
CA VAL A 108 -15.52 -0.31 -3.49
C VAL A 108 -15.15 -1.17 -4.68
N GLU A 109 -15.95 -1.09 -5.74
CA GLU A 109 -15.58 -1.64 -7.05
C GLU A 109 -14.65 -0.66 -7.78
N VAL A 110 -13.54 -1.17 -8.31
CA VAL A 110 -12.63 -0.43 -9.18
C VAL A 110 -12.48 -1.17 -10.50
N GLN A 111 -12.61 -0.42 -11.60
CA GLN A 111 -12.44 -0.92 -12.95
C GLN A 111 -11.30 -0.17 -13.62
N PHE A 112 -10.48 -0.87 -14.39
CA PHE A 112 -9.39 -0.29 -15.17
C PHE A 112 -9.03 -1.21 -16.32
N LYS A 113 -8.11 -0.77 -17.19
CA LYS A 113 -7.55 -1.59 -18.25
C LYS A 113 -6.07 -1.85 -17.99
N ASN A 114 -5.71 -3.13 -17.99
CA ASN A 114 -4.32 -3.63 -18.08
C ASN A 114 -4.30 -4.78 -19.09
N GLY A 115 -3.99 -4.49 -20.35
CA GLY A 115 -4.26 -5.40 -21.48
C GLY A 115 -5.75 -5.54 -21.80
N GLU A 116 -6.50 -6.11 -20.86
CA GLU A 116 -7.96 -6.29 -20.86
C GLU A 116 -8.64 -5.49 -19.75
N GLU A 117 -9.98 -5.51 -19.73
CA GLU A 117 -10.76 -4.85 -18.68
C GLU A 117 -10.68 -5.67 -17.38
N VAL A 118 -10.21 -5.04 -16.31
CA VAL A 118 -10.09 -5.62 -14.98
C VAL A 118 -11.17 -5.02 -14.07
N THR A 119 -11.78 -5.84 -13.23
CA THR A 119 -12.61 -5.38 -12.11
C THR A 119 -12.07 -5.96 -10.80
N LEU A 120 -11.69 -5.08 -9.88
CA LEU A 120 -11.31 -5.44 -8.52
C LEU A 120 -12.35 -4.92 -7.52
N PHE A 121 -12.52 -5.68 -6.44
CA PHE A 121 -13.36 -5.34 -5.31
C PHE A 121 -12.46 -5.10 -4.10
N TYR A 122 -12.49 -3.88 -3.59
CA TYR A 122 -11.70 -3.45 -2.45
C TYR A 122 -12.54 -3.45 -1.19
N THR A 123 -12.07 -4.17 -0.18
CA THR A 123 -12.53 -3.98 1.20
C THR A 123 -11.58 -3.01 1.88
N LEU A 124 -12.15 -1.95 2.45
CA LEU A 124 -11.42 -0.88 3.11
C LEU A 124 -11.84 -0.80 4.58
N VAL A 125 -10.90 -0.45 5.44
CA VAL A 125 -11.14 -0.24 6.88
C VAL A 125 -10.70 1.16 7.29
N ARG A 126 -11.36 1.70 8.31
CA ARG A 126 -10.92 2.92 8.97
C ARG A 126 -9.98 2.58 10.13
N GLU A 127 -8.74 3.03 10.05
CA GLU A 127 -7.75 2.90 11.11
C GLU A 127 -6.88 4.15 11.16
N HIS A 128 -6.29 4.45 12.32
CA HIS A 128 -5.38 5.59 12.52
C HIS A 128 -5.94 6.93 12.00
N GLY A 129 -7.26 7.10 12.04
CA GLY A 129 -7.97 8.31 11.60
C GLY A 129 -8.15 8.47 10.08
N GLY A 130 -7.85 7.43 9.27
CA GLY A 130 -7.97 7.41 7.81
C GLY A 130 -8.49 6.07 7.28
N TRP A 131 -8.75 6.00 5.98
CA TRP A 131 -9.07 4.75 5.29
C TRP A 131 -7.82 4.03 4.83
N LYS A 132 -7.86 2.70 4.85
CA LYS A 132 -6.81 1.79 4.40
C LYS A 132 -7.41 0.62 3.62
N VAL A 133 -6.63 0.04 2.70
CA VAL A 133 -7.02 -1.19 1.99
C VAL A 133 -6.79 -2.39 2.89
N ASP A 134 -7.83 -3.15 3.16
CA ASP A 134 -7.78 -4.34 4.00
C ASP A 134 -7.80 -5.63 3.17
N ASP A 135 -8.46 -5.60 2.01
CA ASP A 135 -8.44 -6.69 1.05
C ASP A 135 -8.62 -6.19 -0.39
N ILE A 136 -8.11 -6.97 -1.33
CA ILE A 136 -8.30 -6.79 -2.76
C ILE A 136 -8.76 -8.12 -3.32
N ALA A 137 -9.85 -8.14 -4.07
CA ALA A 137 -10.39 -9.36 -4.64
C ALA A 137 -10.73 -9.21 -6.12
N ASN A 138 -10.41 -10.24 -6.89
CA ASN A 138 -11.04 -10.45 -8.19
C ASN A 138 -12.13 -11.51 -8.05
N GLN A 139 -13.38 -11.09 -8.16
CA GLN A 139 -14.54 -11.98 -7.99
C GLN A 139 -15.18 -12.40 -9.32
N LYS A 140 -14.62 -11.93 -10.46
CA LYS A 140 -15.13 -12.24 -11.79
C LYS A 140 -14.18 -13.22 -12.49
N GLY A 141 -14.72 -14.10 -13.33
CA GLY A 141 -13.94 -15.06 -14.12
C GLY A 141 -13.84 -16.45 -13.49
N ASP A 142 -12.96 -17.29 -14.05
CA ASP A 142 -12.89 -18.73 -13.76
C ASP A 142 -12.08 -19.06 -12.48
N ALA A 143 -11.26 -18.13 -12.01
CA ALA A 143 -10.41 -18.28 -10.83
C ALA A 143 -10.53 -17.07 -9.90
N PRO A 144 -11.64 -16.95 -9.15
CA PRO A 144 -11.81 -15.86 -8.20
C PRO A 144 -10.81 -15.97 -7.05
N TRP A 145 -10.33 -14.83 -6.56
CA TRP A 145 -9.38 -14.76 -5.46
C TRP A 145 -9.60 -13.51 -4.61
N SER A 146 -9.08 -13.58 -3.38
CA SER A 146 -8.93 -12.47 -2.44
C SER A 146 -7.49 -12.49 -1.94
N LEU A 147 -6.87 -11.32 -1.84
CA LEU A 147 -5.46 -11.20 -1.44
C LEU A 147 -5.26 -11.74 -0.03
N THR A 148 -6.14 -11.39 0.90
CA THR A 148 -6.08 -11.91 2.28
C THR A 148 -6.31 -13.41 2.34
N ALA A 149 -7.13 -14.00 1.46
CA ALA A 149 -7.31 -15.44 1.38
C ALA A 149 -6.05 -16.16 0.86
N LEU A 150 -5.45 -15.65 -0.22
CA LEU A 150 -4.19 -16.19 -0.76
C LEU A 150 -3.07 -16.19 0.29
N LEU A 151 -2.95 -15.09 1.05
CA LEU A 151 -1.96 -14.95 2.11
C LEU A 151 -2.31 -15.75 3.38
N GLY A 152 -3.59 -15.98 3.64
CA GLY A 152 -4.08 -16.73 4.80
C GLY A 152 -3.87 -18.24 4.64
N ASP A 153 -3.98 -18.77 3.42
CA ASP A 153 -3.72 -20.17 3.11
C ASP A 153 -2.22 -20.52 3.10
N ALA A 154 -1.35 -19.51 3.05
CA ALA A 154 0.10 -19.64 3.00
C ALA A 154 0.81 -19.68 4.37
N GLN A 155 0.05 -19.57 5.47
CA GLN A 155 0.58 -19.50 6.85
C GLN A 155 0.74 -20.85 7.54
#